data_AF-A0A3N9TET2-F1
#
_entry.id   AF-A0A3N9TET2-F1
#
_cell.length_a   1.000
_cell.length_b   1.000
_cell.length_c   1.000
_cell.angle_alpha   90.00
_cell.angle_beta   90.00
_cell.angle_gamma   90.00
#
_symmetry.space_group_name_H-M   'P 1'
#
loop_
_entity.id
_entity.type
_entity.pdbx_description
1 polymer ?
#
loop_
_entity_poly.entity_id
_entity_poly.type
_entity_poly.pdbx_seq_one_letter_code
_entity_poly.pdbx_strand_id
1 'polypeptide(L)'
;MTADNIKAIAQTSHTINPYIADQSSSWGSLSWDTIKALPEYNFHLVEKVSLELRQREEEESVITTMVLNDDRPFHPQRLWQTYLEHLPNDVYRSKGFFYLPTRDSQALMWNQSGASIGLEIVGH
;
A
#
# COMPACT_ATOMS: atom_id res chain seq x y z
N MET A 1 12.08 -27.26 -4.27
CA MET A 1 12.77 -26.46 -3.24
C MET A 1 13.55 -27.40 -2.35
N THR A 2 14.82 -27.12 -2.04
CA THR A 2 15.64 -27.88 -1.10
C THR A 2 15.22 -27.58 0.34
N ALA A 3 15.48 -28.48 1.28
CA ALA A 3 15.16 -28.29 2.71
C ALA A 3 15.83 -27.03 3.28
N ASP A 4 17.02 -26.69 2.79
CA ASP A 4 17.76 -25.49 3.18
C ASP A 4 17.04 -24.19 2.78
N ASN A 5 16.38 -24.15 1.62
CA ASN A 5 15.63 -22.97 1.19
C ASN A 5 14.37 -22.74 2.05
N ILE A 6 13.70 -23.81 2.48
CA ILE A 6 12.52 -23.72 3.36
C ILE A 6 12.94 -23.17 4.72
N LYS A 7 14.07 -23.66 5.24
CA LYS A 7 14.64 -23.17 6.51
C LYS A 7 15.05 -21.70 6.42
N ALA A 8 15.67 -21.28 5.33
CA ALA A 8 16.06 -19.88 5.12
C ALA A 8 14.85 -18.93 5.03
N ILE A 9 13.77 -19.36 4.36
CA ILE A 9 12.51 -18.59 4.27
C ILE A 9 11.88 -18.46 5.66
N ALA A 10 11.74 -19.56 6.40
CA ALA A 10 11.20 -19.52 7.77
C ALA A 10 12.03 -18.60 8.68
N GLN A 11 13.35 -18.68 8.61
CA GLN A 11 14.25 -17.78 9.36
C GLN A 11 14.06 -16.31 8.98
N THR A 12 13.84 -16.01 7.70
CA THR A 12 13.57 -14.64 7.25
C THR A 12 12.21 -14.12 7.77
N SER A 13 11.19 -14.98 7.83
CA SER A 13 9.88 -14.62 8.38
C SER A 13 9.95 -14.23 9.86
N HIS A 14 10.78 -14.91 10.66
CA HIS A 14 10.98 -14.54 12.07
C HIS A 14 11.68 -13.19 12.26
N THR A 15 12.50 -12.75 11.32
CA THR A 15 13.05 -11.38 11.30
C THR A 15 11.96 -10.31 11.15
N ILE A 16 10.84 -10.64 10.50
CA ILE A 16 9.71 -9.73 10.24
C ILE A 16 8.68 -9.83 11.39
N ASN A 17 8.38 -11.04 11.84
CA ASN A 17 7.46 -11.29 12.95
C ASN A 17 8.00 -12.45 13.81
N PRO A 18 8.65 -12.17 14.94
CA PRO A 18 9.23 -13.20 15.83
C PRO A 18 8.19 -14.14 16.46
N TYR A 19 6.90 -13.79 16.38
CA TYR A 19 5.80 -14.52 17.02
C TYR A 19 5.00 -15.36 16.01
N ILE A 20 5.44 -15.45 14.75
CA ILE A 20 4.73 -16.23 13.74
C ILE A 20 4.92 -17.73 13.96
N ALA A 21 3.85 -18.50 13.85
CA ALA A 21 3.94 -19.96 13.91
C ALA A 21 4.40 -20.49 12.54
N ASP A 22 5.48 -21.29 12.54
CA ASP A 22 5.96 -21.93 11.32
C ASP A 22 5.10 -23.14 10.96
N GLN A 23 4.47 -23.10 9.78
CA GLN A 23 3.82 -24.26 9.19
C GLN A 23 4.25 -24.40 7.73
N SER A 24 4.74 -25.59 7.38
CA SER A 24 5.07 -25.93 5.99
C SER A 24 4.08 -26.96 5.48
N SER A 25 3.53 -26.72 4.29
CA SER A 25 2.77 -27.74 3.55
C SER A 25 3.29 -27.79 2.11
N SER A 26 3.49 -29.00 1.60
CA SER A 26 3.72 -29.20 0.17
C SER A 26 2.35 -29.37 -0.50
N TRP A 27 2.10 -28.59 -1.56
CA TRP A 27 0.91 -28.76 -2.41
C TRP A 27 -0.46 -28.59 -1.70
N GLY A 28 -0.60 -27.58 -0.85
CA GLY A 28 -1.91 -27.08 -0.40
C GLY A 28 -2.72 -28.03 0.50
N SER A 29 -2.17 -29.18 0.90
CA SER A 29 -2.82 -30.04 1.89
C SER A 29 -2.42 -29.61 3.31
N LEU A 30 -3.14 -28.65 3.88
CA LEU A 30 -3.08 -28.38 5.32
C LEU A 30 -4.19 -29.21 5.98
N SER A 31 -3.83 -30.15 6.87
CA SER A 31 -4.82 -30.97 7.55
C SER A 31 -5.57 -30.12 8.60
N TRP A 32 -6.85 -30.45 8.82
CA TRP A 32 -7.65 -29.80 9.84
C TRP A 32 -7.11 -30.01 11.26
N ASP A 33 -6.46 -31.15 11.51
CA ASP A 33 -5.83 -31.43 12.80
C ASP A 33 -4.63 -30.51 13.06
N THR A 34 -3.85 -30.20 12.01
CA THR A 34 -2.76 -29.23 12.11
C THR A 34 -3.28 -27.83 12.44
N ILE A 35 -4.39 -27.40 11.82
CA ILE A 35 -4.99 -26.08 12.12
C ILE A 35 -5.48 -26.02 13.57
N LYS A 36 -6.11 -27.09 14.07
CA LYS A 36 -6.59 -27.16 15.46
C LYS A 36 -5.46 -27.21 16.49
N ALA A 37 -4.31 -27.75 16.11
CA ALA A 37 -3.12 -27.84 16.96
C ALA A 37 -2.32 -26.53 17.00
N LEU A 38 -2.65 -25.54 16.15
CA LEU A 38 -1.99 -24.24 16.20
C LEU A 38 -2.29 -23.53 17.52
N PRO A 39 -1.28 -22.88 18.13
CA PRO A 39 -1.54 -22.00 19.26
C PRO A 39 -2.46 -20.86 18.82
N GLU A 40 -3.26 -20.36 19.75
CA GLU A 40 -4.07 -19.17 19.50
C GLU A 40 -3.15 -18.00 19.14
N TYR A 41 -3.40 -17.40 17.97
CA TYR A 41 -2.60 -16.28 17.51
C TYR A 41 -2.89 -15.05 18.37
N ASN A 42 -1.85 -14.41 18.90
CA ASN A 42 -2.01 -13.21 19.71
C ASN A 42 -2.26 -11.97 18.83
N PHE A 43 -3.52 -11.71 18.50
CA PHE A 43 -3.92 -10.59 17.64
C PHE A 43 -3.54 -9.21 18.19
N HIS A 44 -3.28 -9.07 19.50
CA HIS A 44 -2.82 -7.81 20.10
C HIS A 44 -1.43 -7.39 19.61
N LEU A 45 -0.64 -8.33 19.05
CA LEU A 45 0.66 -8.03 18.47
C LEU A 45 0.57 -7.42 17.06
N VAL A 46 -0.58 -7.55 16.38
CA VAL A 46 -0.75 -7.08 14.99
C VAL A 46 -0.52 -5.58 14.89
N GLU A 47 -1.09 -4.79 15.79
CA GLU A 47 -0.92 -3.35 15.80
C GLU A 47 0.55 -2.97 16.01
N LYS A 48 1.19 -3.57 17.01
CA LYS A 48 2.61 -3.33 17.34
C LYS A 48 3.53 -3.68 16.17
N VAL A 49 3.40 -4.89 15.62
CA VAL A 49 4.24 -5.35 14.48
C VAL A 49 3.98 -4.47 13.25
N SER A 50 2.73 -4.07 13.00
CA SER A 50 2.41 -3.17 11.89
C SER A 50 3.07 -1.80 12.04
N LEU A 51 3.12 -1.25 13.26
CA LEU A 51 3.78 0.03 13.53
C LEU A 51 5.30 -0.07 13.39
N GLU A 52 5.92 -1.12 13.93
CA GLU A 52 7.36 -1.36 13.82
C GLU A 52 7.79 -1.54 12.34
N LEU A 53 6.99 -2.27 11.55
CA LEU A 53 7.25 -2.45 10.12
C LEU A 53 7.11 -1.14 9.34
N ARG A 54 6.10 -0.31 9.62
CA ARG A 54 5.95 1.01 8.96
C ARG A 54 7.15 1.92 9.23
N GLN A 55 7.62 1.97 10.48
CA GLN A 55 8.79 2.78 10.83
C GLN A 55 10.03 2.34 10.04
N ARG A 56 10.26 1.02 9.97
CA ARG A 56 11.37 0.46 9.20
C ARG A 56 11.24 0.76 7.70
N GLU A 57 10.04 0.63 7.13
CA GLU A 57 9.78 0.97 5.74
C GLU A 57 10.03 2.46 5.45
N GLU A 58 9.64 3.37 6.34
CA GLU A 58 9.90 4.81 6.19
C GLU A 58 11.40 5.15 6.21
N GLU A 59 12.21 4.46 7.03
CA GLU A 59 13.66 4.66 7.09
C GLU A 59 14.42 4.14 5.86
N GLU A 60 13.93 3.05 5.25
CA GLU A 60 14.60 2.38 4.12
C GLU A 60 14.03 2.78 2.75
N SER A 61 12.88 3.45 2.69
CA SER A 61 12.20 3.77 1.43
C SER A 61 12.83 4.96 0.69
N VAL A 62 13.19 4.72 -0.57
CA VAL A 62 13.57 5.78 -1.53
C VAL A 62 12.35 6.54 -2.07
N ILE A 63 11.14 6.01 -1.84
CA ILE A 63 9.88 6.60 -2.30
C ILE A 63 9.21 7.31 -1.13
N THR A 64 8.95 8.61 -1.30
CA THR A 64 8.20 9.41 -0.32
C THR A 64 6.74 9.52 -0.74
N THR A 65 5.82 9.44 0.23
CA THR A 65 4.40 9.70 0.02
C THR A 65 4.03 11.07 0.60
N MET A 66 3.27 11.87 -0.13
CA MET A 66 2.76 13.17 0.32
C MET A 66 1.24 13.20 0.21
N VAL A 67 0.57 13.74 1.24
CA VAL A 67 -0.87 13.98 1.24
C VAL A 67 -1.12 15.48 1.07
N LEU A 68 -1.85 15.85 0.03
CA LEU A 68 -2.32 17.21 -0.18
C LEU A 68 -3.77 17.30 0.29
N ASN A 69 -4.05 18.22 1.22
CA ASN A 69 -5.40 18.51 1.69
C ASN A 69 -5.58 20.02 1.75
N ASP A 70 -6.55 20.54 0.99
CA ASP A 70 -6.84 21.97 0.87
C ASP A 70 -8.32 22.16 0.51
N ASP A 71 -8.96 23.14 1.15
CA ASP A 71 -10.37 23.49 0.93
C ASP A 71 -10.58 24.33 -0.34
N ARG A 72 -9.54 24.56 -1.14
CA ARG A 72 -9.63 25.33 -2.39
C ARG A 72 -9.77 24.41 -3.61
N PRO A 73 -10.57 24.79 -4.61
CA PRO A 73 -10.65 24.04 -5.86
C PRO A 73 -9.31 24.04 -6.61
N PHE A 74 -9.07 22.98 -7.37
CA PHE A 74 -7.90 22.93 -8.25
C PHE A 74 -8.09 23.86 -9.45
N HIS A 75 -7.10 24.68 -9.73
CA HIS A 75 -7.12 25.52 -10.92
C HIS A 75 -6.89 24.66 -12.18
N PRO A 76 -7.83 24.58 -13.14
CA PRO A 76 -7.74 23.66 -14.28
C PRO A 76 -6.43 23.78 -15.06
N GLN A 77 -6.01 25.01 -15.37
CA GLN A 77 -4.78 25.26 -16.12
C GLN A 77 -3.51 24.81 -15.37
N ARG A 78 -3.46 25.01 -14.04
CA ARG A 78 -2.29 24.64 -13.25
C ARG A 78 -2.18 23.13 -13.15
N LEU A 79 -3.31 22.45 -12.92
CA LEU A 79 -3.36 20.99 -12.91
C LEU A 79 -2.86 20.40 -14.24
N TRP A 80 -3.30 20.97 -15.37
CA TRP A 80 -2.86 20.55 -16.69
C TRP A 80 -1.35 20.76 -16.92
N GLN A 81 -0.81 21.93 -16.54
CA GLN A 81 0.63 22.22 -16.65
C GLN A 81 1.46 21.30 -15.76
N THR A 82 1.06 21.10 -14.51
CA THR A 82 1.73 20.18 -13.59
C THR A 82 1.74 18.76 -14.14
N TYR A 83 0.64 18.31 -14.75
CA TYR A 83 0.60 17.01 -15.40
C TYR A 83 1.61 16.88 -16.54
N LEU A 84 1.69 17.85 -17.45
CA LEU A 84 2.57 17.73 -18.60
C LEU A 84 4.05 17.83 -18.24
N GLU A 85 4.38 18.68 -17.26
CA GLU A 85 5.77 19.07 -16.99
C GLU A 85 6.41 18.31 -15.83
N HIS A 86 5.62 17.85 -14.84
CA HIS A 86 6.16 17.39 -13.55
C HIS A 86 5.79 15.95 -13.20
N LEU A 87 4.55 15.52 -13.44
CA LEU A 87 4.08 14.19 -13.03
C LEU A 87 4.75 12.99 -13.74
N PRO A 88 5.15 13.04 -15.03
CA PRO A 88 5.67 11.87 -15.73
C PRO A 88 7.08 11.45 -15.29
N ASN A 89 7.85 12.37 -14.71
CA ASN A 89 9.29 12.16 -14.47
C ASN A 89 9.57 11.60 -13.08
N ASP A 90 8.89 12.11 -12.04
CA ASP A 90 9.26 11.83 -10.65
C ASP A 90 8.11 11.22 -9.82
N VAL A 91 6.87 11.19 -10.35
CA VAL A 91 5.70 10.70 -9.61
C VAL A 91 5.28 9.32 -10.08
N TYR A 92 5.60 8.30 -9.28
CA TYR A 92 5.25 6.92 -9.57
C TYR A 92 3.73 6.69 -9.60
N ARG A 93 3.02 7.29 -8.62
CA ARG A 93 1.57 7.19 -8.49
C ARG A 93 1.01 8.42 -7.78
N SER A 94 -0.16 8.88 -8.23
CA SER A 94 -0.96 9.89 -7.54
C SER A 94 -2.44 9.56 -7.65
N LYS A 95 -3.19 9.81 -6.57
CA LYS A 95 -4.63 9.54 -6.50
C LYS A 95 -5.30 10.53 -5.57
N GLY A 96 -6.56 10.83 -5.80
CA GLY A 96 -7.32 11.68 -4.88
C GLY A 96 -8.63 12.14 -5.44
N PHE A 97 -9.33 12.93 -4.63
CA PHE A 97 -10.56 13.60 -5.02
C PHE A 97 -10.34 15.11 -5.00
N PHE A 98 -10.94 15.80 -5.96
CA PHE A 98 -10.91 17.26 -6.02
C PHE A 98 -12.12 17.79 -6.78
N TYR A 99 -12.32 19.10 -6.75
CA TYR A 99 -13.33 19.79 -7.53
C TYR A 99 -12.73 20.98 -8.27
N LEU A 100 -13.41 21.44 -9.31
CA LEU A 100 -12.99 22.58 -10.13
C LEU A 100 -13.83 23.81 -9.83
N PRO A 101 -13.31 25.04 -10.00
CA PRO A 101 -14.03 26.27 -9.66
C PRO A 101 -15.35 26.45 -10.40
N THR A 102 -15.49 25.88 -11.60
CA THR A 102 -16.70 25.97 -12.43
C THR A 102 -17.66 24.79 -12.25
N ARG A 103 -17.27 23.80 -11.43
CA ARG A 103 -17.97 22.52 -11.20
C ARG A 103 -17.78 22.10 -9.74
N ASP A 104 -18.11 23.01 -8.83
CA ASP A 104 -17.99 22.81 -7.37
C ASP A 104 -18.99 21.78 -6.83
N SER A 105 -20.10 21.56 -7.54
CA SER A 105 -21.04 20.47 -7.31
C SER A 105 -20.59 19.12 -7.87
N GLN A 106 -19.34 18.97 -8.33
CA GLN A 106 -18.86 17.70 -8.89
C GLN A 106 -17.58 17.27 -8.20
N ALA A 107 -17.61 16.06 -7.63
CA ALA A 107 -16.41 15.41 -7.15
C ALA A 107 -15.73 14.68 -8.31
N LEU A 108 -14.49 15.06 -8.60
CA LEU A 108 -13.64 14.42 -9.59
C LEU A 108 -12.66 13.49 -8.89
N MET A 109 -12.52 12.28 -9.42
CA MET A 109 -11.51 11.31 -8.99
C MET A 109 -10.32 11.35 -9.95
N TRP A 110 -9.15 11.63 -9.38
CA TRP A 110 -7.86 11.53 -10.04
C TRP A 110 -7.23 10.17 -9.76
N ASN A 111 -6.73 9.51 -10.80
CA ASN A 111 -5.96 8.29 -10.65
C ASN A 111 -4.86 8.24 -11.72
N GLN A 112 -3.60 8.35 -11.30
CA GLN A 112 -2.43 8.28 -12.17
C GLN A 112 -1.47 7.20 -11.69
N SER A 113 -0.94 6.44 -12.63
CA SER A 113 0.09 5.43 -12.44
C SER A 113 1.08 5.51 -13.60
N GLY A 114 2.31 5.95 -13.33
CA GLY A 114 3.29 6.28 -14.37
C GLY A 114 2.72 7.28 -15.39
N ALA A 115 2.82 6.99 -16.69
CA ALA A 115 2.31 7.88 -17.74
C ALA A 115 0.77 7.79 -17.95
N SER A 116 0.08 6.85 -17.30
CA SER A 116 -1.36 6.66 -17.47
C SER A 116 -2.15 7.47 -16.44
N ILE A 117 -3.16 8.21 -16.91
CA ILE A 117 -4.05 9.02 -16.06
C ILE A 117 -5.51 8.76 -16.42
N GLY A 118 -6.32 8.55 -15.39
CA GLY A 118 -7.77 8.60 -15.43
C GLY A 118 -8.31 9.78 -14.62
N LEU A 119 -9.29 10.46 -15.20
CA LEU A 119 -10.09 11.48 -14.52
C LEU A 119 -11.57 11.13 -14.70
N GLU A 120 -12.27 10.94 -13.59
CA GLU A 120 -13.67 10.49 -13.58
C GLU A 120 -14.53 11.39 -12.69
N ILE A 121 -15.80 11.59 -13.06
CA ILE A 121 -16.79 12.20 -12.16
C ILE A 121 -17.36 11.08 -11.29
N VAL A 122 -17.24 11.21 -9.98
CA VAL A 122 -17.66 10.16 -9.02
C VAL A 122 -18.85 10.56 -8.15
N GLY A 123 -19.27 11.83 -8.18
CA GLY A 123 -20.39 12.32 -7.39
C GLY A 123 -20.89 13.69 -7.83
N HIS A 124 -22.15 13.95 -7.49
CA HIS A 124 -22.88 15.20 -7.65
C HIS A 124 -23.46 15.64 -6.30
#